data_AF-A0A4S9U0K6-F1
#
_entry.id   AF-A0A4S9U0K6-F1
#
_cell.length_a   1.000
_cell.length_b   1.000
_cell.length_c   1.000
_cell.angle_alpha   90.00
_cell.angle_beta   90.00
_cell.angle_gamma   90.00
#
_symmetry.space_group_name_H-M   'P 1'
#
loop_
_entity.id
_entity.type
_entity.pdbx_description
1 polymer ?
#
loop_
_entity_poly.entity_id
_entity_poly.type
_entity_poly.pdbx_seq_one_letter_code
_entity_poly.pdbx_strand_id
1 'polypeptide(L)'
;MAIPPHRPSNPFPKSNHESQYSADISEDIFDGCLQNFHFSHPGFDSQDWTEESENSEPMDGYLRDVGLKVVDAVKQILEAEPELWYNVPRLRKLLVGTKAINNAVCLGLGGGFIRLEEQGDEETFIWQYALFDVFCQIIERKQKMESGSLPRYFQDPAFEIEEEHILQNVLGEKVIQHPEATELIDEHSFVFGIHIPWSSLANIFFTGRPHPQIFIGNSIEIGMSGIACAIADKYIRQVYLDHETTPGEDIIELRRQAELFVNSHSCTYLSEGVDEDADDQHFGT
;
A
#
# COMPACT_ATOMS: atom_id res chain seq x y z
N MET A 1 1.87 11.14 -16.74
CA MET A 1 3.15 11.12 -15.99
C MET A 1 4.29 11.35 -16.98
N ALA A 2 5.21 12.28 -16.66
CA ALA A 2 6.45 12.45 -17.40
C ALA A 2 7.55 11.74 -16.62
N ILE A 3 8.18 10.73 -17.24
CA ILE A 3 9.28 9.96 -16.66
C ILE A 3 10.41 10.95 -16.30
N PRO A 4 10.94 10.95 -15.07
CA PRO A 4 12.00 11.88 -14.66
C PRO A 4 13.23 11.78 -15.60
N PRO A 5 13.87 12.90 -15.95
CA PRO A 5 14.89 12.95 -17.01
C PRO A 5 16.25 12.35 -16.62
N HIS A 6 16.48 11.99 -15.36
CA HIS A 6 17.78 11.49 -14.90
C HIS A 6 17.60 10.25 -14.01
N ARG A 7 18.18 9.14 -14.48
CA ARG A 7 18.23 7.82 -13.82
C ARG A 7 19.18 7.86 -12.61
N PRO A 8 18.95 7.04 -11.57
CA PRO A 8 19.91 6.90 -10.48
C PRO A 8 21.17 6.17 -10.98
N SER A 9 22.34 6.81 -10.82
CA SER A 9 23.65 6.17 -10.95
C SER A 9 23.83 5.08 -9.90
N ASN A 10 24.58 4.00 -10.20
CA ASN A 10 24.91 2.93 -9.23
C ASN A 10 25.22 3.54 -7.84
N PRO A 11 24.41 3.24 -6.80
CA PRO A 11 24.58 3.86 -5.49
C PRO A 11 25.79 3.32 -4.73
N PHE A 12 26.34 2.17 -5.13
CA PHE A 12 27.55 1.63 -4.52
C PHE A 12 28.80 2.16 -5.24
N PRO A 13 29.70 2.88 -4.55
CA PRO A 13 30.96 3.29 -5.14
C PRO A 13 31.73 2.03 -5.57
N LYS A 14 32.33 2.05 -6.77
CA LYS A 14 33.29 1.01 -7.17
C LYS A 14 34.28 0.84 -6.04
N SER A 15 34.49 -0.40 -5.59
CA SER A 15 35.32 -0.76 -4.44
C SER A 15 36.79 -0.42 -4.70
N ASN A 16 37.11 0.87 -4.65
CA ASN A 16 38.47 1.31 -4.45
C ASN A 16 38.72 1.05 -2.97
N HIS A 17 39.79 0.32 -2.64
CA HIS A 17 40.18 -0.14 -1.30
C HIS A 17 40.30 0.95 -0.20
N GLU A 18 39.82 2.16 -0.44
CA GLU A 18 39.72 3.29 0.50
C GLU A 18 38.25 3.74 0.72
N SER A 19 37.27 2.84 0.59
CA SER A 19 35.87 3.21 0.82
C SER A 19 35.59 3.18 2.32
N GLN A 20 35.70 4.34 2.98
CA GLN A 20 35.13 4.51 4.32
C GLN A 20 33.61 4.45 4.21
N TYR A 21 33.02 3.25 4.35
CA TYR A 21 31.58 3.10 4.54
C TYR A 21 31.22 3.80 5.85
N SER A 22 30.59 4.97 5.76
CA SER A 22 30.56 6.02 6.78
C SER A 22 29.55 5.79 7.91
N ALA A 23 29.43 4.55 8.41
CA ALA A 23 28.49 4.18 9.47
C ALA A 23 29.17 3.50 10.68
N ASP A 24 30.50 3.54 10.77
CA ASP A 24 31.30 2.84 11.78
C ASP A 24 31.03 1.32 11.86
N ILE A 25 30.64 0.71 10.72
CA ILE A 25 30.41 -0.73 10.58
C ILE A 25 31.73 -1.40 10.16
N SER A 26 32.08 -2.52 10.80
CA SER A 26 33.23 -3.34 10.40
C SER A 26 33.07 -3.84 8.97
N GLU A 27 34.14 -3.81 8.16
CA GLU A 27 34.15 -4.25 6.76
C GLU A 27 33.58 -5.67 6.61
N ASP A 28 34.02 -6.63 7.42
CA ASP A 28 33.49 -8.01 7.44
C ASP A 28 31.96 -8.08 7.65
N ILE A 29 31.40 -7.19 8.48
CA ILE A 29 29.95 -7.18 8.75
C ILE A 29 29.21 -6.57 7.55
N PHE A 30 29.73 -5.48 7.00
CA PHE A 30 29.16 -4.83 5.83
C PHE A 30 29.14 -5.78 4.63
N ASP A 31 30.26 -6.44 4.35
CA ASP A 31 30.38 -7.40 3.24
C ASP A 31 29.44 -8.59 3.42
N GLY A 32 29.32 -9.12 4.64
CA GLY A 32 28.36 -10.18 4.95
C GLY A 32 26.90 -9.76 4.74
N CYS A 33 26.54 -8.53 5.13
CA CYS A 33 25.21 -7.97 4.87
C CYS A 33 24.97 -7.74 3.37
N LEU A 34 25.96 -7.22 2.64
CA LEU A 34 25.85 -6.95 1.21
C LEU A 34 25.70 -8.25 0.40
N GLN A 35 26.44 -9.31 0.75
CA GLN A 35 26.28 -10.62 0.14
C GLN A 35 24.88 -11.21 0.35
N ASN A 36 24.34 -11.11 1.58
CA ASN A 36 22.98 -11.56 1.86
C ASN A 36 21.94 -10.73 1.08
N PHE A 37 22.18 -9.43 0.95
CA PHE A 37 21.32 -8.55 0.17
C PHE A 37 21.30 -8.95 -1.31
N HIS A 38 22.47 -9.13 -1.95
CA HIS A 38 22.53 -9.60 -3.34
C HIS A 38 21.98 -11.02 -3.51
N PHE A 39 22.10 -11.89 -2.49
CA PHE A 39 21.48 -13.22 -2.55
C PHE A 39 19.95 -13.13 -2.62
N SER A 40 19.33 -12.25 -1.83
CA SER A 40 17.88 -12.04 -1.85
C SER A 40 17.42 -11.22 -3.07
N HIS A 41 18.26 -10.30 -3.54
CA HIS A 41 17.97 -9.33 -4.60
C HIS A 41 19.05 -9.37 -5.70
N PRO A 42 19.21 -10.49 -6.42
CA PRO A 42 20.32 -10.68 -7.38
C PRO A 42 20.33 -9.62 -8.48
N GLY A 43 19.18 -9.04 -8.79
CA GLY A 43 19.02 -7.93 -9.72
C GLY A 43 19.79 -6.65 -9.39
N PHE A 44 20.19 -6.49 -8.14
CA PHE A 44 20.93 -5.32 -7.65
C PHE A 44 22.45 -5.56 -7.57
N ASP A 45 22.94 -6.77 -7.87
CA ASP A 45 24.39 -7.02 -7.89
C ASP A 45 25.04 -6.35 -9.10
N SER A 46 25.92 -5.38 -8.83
CA SER A 46 26.67 -4.64 -9.84
C SER A 46 27.62 -5.50 -10.69
N GLN A 47 27.96 -6.73 -10.26
CA GLN A 47 28.77 -7.65 -11.08
C GLN A 47 27.99 -8.19 -12.29
N ASP A 48 26.66 -8.19 -12.22
CA ASP A 48 25.78 -8.56 -13.33
C ASP A 48 25.46 -7.36 -14.24
N TRP A 49 25.94 -6.16 -13.89
CA TRP A 49 25.75 -4.95 -14.67
C TRP A 49 26.81 -4.92 -15.77
N THR A 50 26.41 -5.16 -17.01
CA THR A 50 27.35 -5.22 -18.14
C THR A 50 28.19 -3.93 -18.23
N GLU A 51 29.52 -4.08 -18.21
CA GLU A 51 30.49 -2.96 -18.26
C GLU A 51 30.34 -2.06 -19.49
N GLU A 52 29.62 -2.53 -20.52
CA GLU A 52 29.43 -1.83 -21.79
C GLU A 52 28.36 -0.72 -21.76
N SER A 53 27.59 -0.58 -20.66
CA SER A 53 26.64 0.53 -20.55
C SER A 53 27.02 1.48 -19.42
N GLU A 54 27.31 2.73 -19.76
CA GLU A 54 27.32 3.86 -18.83
C GLU A 54 25.91 4.12 -18.21
N ASN A 55 24.94 3.24 -18.46
CA ASN A 55 23.50 3.36 -18.20
C ASN A 55 22.90 2.10 -17.56
N SER A 56 23.69 1.26 -16.90
CA SER A 56 23.21 0.03 -16.27
C SER A 56 22.19 0.34 -15.18
N GLU A 57 20.97 -0.18 -15.34
CA GLU A 57 19.89 -0.12 -14.36
C GLU A 57 19.85 -1.43 -13.56
N PRO A 58 19.41 -1.43 -12.28
CA PRO A 58 19.08 -2.67 -11.58
C PRO A 58 18.16 -3.54 -12.45
N MET A 59 18.47 -4.84 -12.54
CA MET A 59 17.72 -5.81 -13.34
C MET A 59 17.61 -5.49 -14.85
N ASP A 60 18.58 -4.78 -15.43
CA ASP A 60 18.65 -4.48 -16.88
C ASP A 60 17.36 -3.84 -17.44
N GLY A 61 16.76 -2.92 -16.68
CA GLY A 61 15.56 -2.19 -17.08
C GLY A 61 14.23 -2.92 -16.84
N TYR A 62 14.25 -4.14 -16.29
CA TYR A 62 13.03 -4.88 -15.95
C TYR A 62 12.10 -4.09 -15.01
N LEU A 63 12.63 -3.46 -13.96
CA LEU A 63 11.82 -2.65 -13.03
C LEU A 63 11.16 -1.45 -13.72
N ARG A 64 11.87 -0.84 -14.69
CA ARG A 64 11.32 0.22 -15.53
C ARG A 64 10.16 -0.30 -16.39
N ASP A 65 10.29 -1.49 -16.96
CA ASP A 65 9.22 -2.13 -17.73
C ASP A 65 8.00 -2.44 -16.87
N VAL A 66 8.19 -2.88 -15.61
CA VAL A 66 7.09 -3.06 -14.65
C VAL A 66 6.37 -1.73 -14.39
N GLY A 67 7.11 -0.63 -14.16
CA GLY A 67 6.51 0.69 -14.00
C GLY A 67 5.76 1.18 -15.25
N LEU A 68 6.20 0.81 -16.45
CA LEU A 68 5.46 1.10 -17.69
C LEU A 68 4.17 0.26 -17.80
N LYS A 69 4.19 -1.01 -17.40
CA LYS A 69 3.00 -1.85 -17.32
C LYS A 69 1.94 -1.27 -16.36
N VAL A 70 2.36 -0.66 -15.26
CA VAL A 70 1.47 0.09 -14.35
C VAL A 70 0.74 1.21 -15.10
N VAL A 71 1.47 2.03 -15.87
CA VAL A 71 0.87 3.12 -16.66
C VAL A 71 -0.12 2.59 -17.68
N ASP A 72 0.17 1.46 -18.32
CA ASP A 72 -0.74 0.83 -19.27
C ASP A 72 -1.97 0.20 -18.59
N ALA A 73 -1.81 -0.39 -17.40
CA ALA A 73 -2.93 -0.87 -16.60
C ALA A 73 -3.87 0.27 -16.16
N VAL A 74 -3.33 1.44 -15.78
CA VAL A 74 -4.13 2.64 -15.48
C VAL A 74 -4.97 3.04 -16.70
N LYS A 75 -4.37 3.11 -17.89
CA LYS A 75 -5.11 3.42 -19.13
C LYS A 75 -6.20 2.39 -19.38
N GLN A 76 -5.88 1.10 -19.25
CA GLN A 76 -6.85 0.02 -19.43
C GLN A 76 -8.05 0.17 -18.48
N ILE A 77 -7.86 0.50 -17.20
CA ILE A 77 -8.97 0.70 -16.25
C ILE A 77 -9.82 1.95 -16.61
N LEU A 78 -9.17 3.02 -17.09
CA LEU A 78 -9.86 4.25 -17.46
C LEU A 78 -10.65 4.12 -18.77
N GLU A 79 -10.11 3.38 -19.75
CA GLU A 79 -10.69 3.15 -21.07
C GLU A 79 -11.66 1.97 -21.10
N ALA A 80 -11.54 1.03 -20.16
CA ALA A 80 -12.44 -0.11 -20.05
C ALA A 80 -13.89 0.35 -19.90
N GLU A 81 -14.77 -0.33 -20.64
CA GLU A 81 -16.21 -0.22 -20.41
C GLU A 81 -16.53 -0.65 -18.97
N PRO A 82 -17.56 -0.06 -18.32
CA PRO A 82 -17.90 -0.32 -16.92
C PRO A 82 -18.04 -1.81 -16.54
N GLU A 83 -18.21 -2.68 -17.52
CA GLU A 83 -18.49 -4.11 -17.42
C GLU A 83 -17.25 -4.98 -17.17
N LEU A 84 -16.04 -4.52 -17.55
CA LEU A 84 -14.78 -5.28 -17.36
C LEU A 84 -14.33 -5.35 -15.90
N TRP A 85 -14.84 -4.44 -15.06
CA TRP A 85 -14.54 -4.38 -13.64
C TRP A 85 -15.83 -4.28 -12.85
N TYR A 86 -16.47 -5.41 -12.59
CA TYR A 86 -17.77 -5.53 -11.92
C TYR A 86 -17.96 -4.59 -10.71
N ASN A 87 -16.88 -4.37 -9.95
CA ASN A 87 -16.89 -3.54 -8.75
C ASN A 87 -16.53 -2.06 -8.97
N VAL A 88 -15.92 -1.68 -10.10
CA VAL A 88 -15.50 -0.29 -10.38
C VAL A 88 -16.67 0.69 -10.41
N PRO A 89 -17.86 0.39 -10.97
CA PRO A 89 -19.01 1.29 -10.85
C PRO A 89 -19.41 1.56 -9.40
N ARG A 90 -19.40 0.53 -8.54
CA ARG A 90 -19.70 0.64 -7.11
C ARG A 90 -18.65 1.46 -6.36
N LEU A 91 -17.38 1.23 -6.66
CA LEU A 91 -16.25 1.99 -6.10
C LEU A 91 -16.26 3.45 -6.59
N ARG A 92 -16.57 3.70 -7.87
CA ARG A 92 -16.79 5.04 -8.41
C ARG A 92 -17.92 5.76 -7.67
N LYS A 93 -19.05 5.10 -7.42
CA LYS A 93 -20.18 5.68 -6.66
C LYS A 93 -19.76 6.06 -5.24
N LEU A 94 -18.99 5.21 -4.57
CA LEU A 94 -18.44 5.48 -3.24
C LEU A 94 -17.53 6.72 -3.25
N LEU A 95 -16.60 6.81 -4.20
CA LEU A 95 -15.71 7.96 -4.36
C LEU A 95 -16.46 9.26 -4.71
N VAL A 96 -17.54 9.19 -5.50
CA VAL A 96 -18.37 10.36 -5.83
C VAL A 96 -19.17 10.84 -4.61
N GLY A 97 -19.56 9.95 -3.69
CA GLY A 97 -20.31 10.29 -2.48
C GLY A 97 -19.52 11.03 -1.40
N THR A 98 -18.19 11.09 -1.50
CA THR A 98 -17.33 11.62 -0.44
C THR A 98 -17.36 13.14 -0.32
N LYS A 99 -16.81 13.68 0.78
CA LYS A 99 -16.55 15.11 0.92
C LYS A 99 -15.18 15.42 0.32
N ALA A 100 -14.57 16.54 0.75
CA ALA A 100 -13.21 16.89 0.37
C ALA A 100 -12.20 15.91 1.00
N ILE A 101 -11.42 15.28 0.13
CA ILE A 101 -10.25 14.46 0.41
C ILE A 101 -9.00 15.30 0.15
N ASN A 102 -8.11 15.41 1.13
CA ASN A 102 -6.90 16.24 1.07
C ASN A 102 -5.64 15.45 0.75
N ASN A 103 -5.64 14.15 1.03
CA ASN A 103 -4.51 13.25 0.75
C ASN A 103 -5.00 11.83 0.48
N ALA A 104 -4.17 11.08 -0.23
CA ALA A 104 -4.33 9.65 -0.43
C ALA A 104 -3.13 8.91 0.17
N VAL A 105 -3.41 7.89 0.96
CA VAL A 105 -2.38 7.07 1.62
C VAL A 105 -2.52 5.63 1.13
N CYS A 106 -1.45 5.10 0.54
CA CYS A 106 -1.32 3.72 0.16
C CYS A 106 -0.53 2.98 1.25
N LEU A 107 -1.24 2.17 2.02
CA LEU A 107 -0.72 1.32 3.07
C LEU A 107 -0.53 -0.10 2.54
N GLY A 108 0.36 -0.19 1.55
CA GLY A 108 0.81 -1.44 0.98
C GLY A 108 0.13 -1.91 -0.29
N LEU A 109 0.97 -2.45 -1.16
CA LEU A 109 0.65 -3.09 -2.43
C LEU A 109 1.51 -4.36 -2.51
N GLY A 110 1.03 -5.38 -3.20
CA GLY A 110 1.75 -6.64 -3.27
C GLY A 110 1.65 -7.46 -1.97
N GLY A 111 2.24 -8.66 -2.02
CA GLY A 111 2.18 -9.69 -0.97
C GLY A 111 1.25 -10.88 -1.30
N GLY A 112 1.81 -12.08 -1.24
CA GLY A 112 1.21 -13.34 -1.70
C GLY A 112 0.02 -13.88 -0.89
N PHE A 113 -1.15 -13.24 -0.98
CA PHE A 113 -2.39 -13.83 -0.46
C PHE A 113 -3.64 -13.67 -1.33
N ILE A 114 -3.66 -12.82 -2.36
CA ILE A 114 -4.71 -12.95 -3.38
C ILE A 114 -4.28 -14.04 -4.35
N ARG A 115 -4.77 -15.26 -4.13
CA ARG A 115 -4.95 -16.21 -5.22
C ARG A 115 -6.05 -15.66 -6.14
N LEU A 116 -5.71 -14.65 -6.94
CA LEU A 116 -6.30 -14.52 -8.26
C LEU A 116 -5.78 -15.74 -9.00
N GLU A 117 -6.67 -16.58 -9.50
CA GLU A 117 -6.28 -17.77 -10.25
C GLU A 117 -5.26 -17.35 -11.33
N GLU A 118 -4.02 -17.86 -11.21
CA GLU A 118 -2.98 -17.80 -12.24
C GLU A 118 -2.27 -16.46 -12.53
N GLN A 119 -2.22 -15.49 -11.61
CA GLN A 119 -1.40 -14.27 -11.78
C GLN A 119 -0.24 -14.19 -10.79
N GLY A 120 0.96 -13.83 -11.26
CA GLY A 120 2.17 -13.70 -10.43
C GLY A 120 2.18 -12.44 -9.55
N ASP A 121 3.09 -12.38 -8.57
CA ASP A 121 3.20 -11.26 -7.61
C ASP A 121 3.37 -9.89 -8.31
N GLU A 122 4.13 -9.84 -9.41
CA GLU A 122 4.30 -8.64 -10.26
C GLU A 122 2.96 -8.12 -10.79
N GLU A 123 2.12 -9.01 -11.32
CA GLU A 123 0.84 -8.61 -11.91
C GLU A 123 -0.13 -8.10 -10.84
N THR A 124 -0.09 -8.72 -9.66
CA THR A 124 -0.83 -8.23 -8.49
C THR A 124 -0.40 -6.81 -8.13
N PHE A 125 0.90 -6.55 -7.98
CA PHE A 125 1.42 -5.20 -7.73
C PHE A 125 0.94 -4.20 -8.79
N ILE A 126 1.08 -4.55 -10.08
CA ILE A 126 0.71 -3.69 -11.21
C ILE A 126 -0.75 -3.25 -11.11
N TRP A 127 -1.67 -4.20 -10.96
CA TRP A 127 -3.10 -3.91 -10.96
C TRP A 127 -3.56 -3.18 -9.69
N GLN A 128 -2.99 -3.54 -8.54
CA GLN A 128 -3.31 -2.89 -7.27
C GLN A 128 -2.88 -1.41 -7.28
N TYR A 129 -1.67 -1.12 -7.75
CA TYR A 129 -1.21 0.25 -7.94
C TYR A 129 -2.11 0.99 -8.92
N ALA A 130 -2.39 0.39 -10.08
CA ALA A 130 -3.20 1.03 -11.11
C ALA A 130 -4.59 1.40 -10.60
N LEU A 131 -5.18 0.55 -9.77
CA LEU A 131 -6.46 0.82 -9.13
C LEU A 131 -6.39 2.00 -8.14
N PHE A 132 -5.36 2.06 -7.31
CA PHE A 132 -5.11 3.18 -6.41
C PHE A 132 -4.98 4.51 -7.17
N ASP A 133 -4.19 4.52 -8.25
CA ASP A 133 -3.99 5.70 -9.11
C ASP A 133 -5.30 6.17 -9.75
N VAL A 134 -6.10 5.24 -10.27
CA VAL A 134 -7.42 5.55 -10.84
C VAL A 134 -8.35 6.17 -9.81
N PHE A 135 -8.34 5.68 -8.56
CA PHE A 135 -9.14 6.27 -7.49
C PHE A 135 -8.69 7.69 -7.15
N CYS A 136 -7.38 7.94 -7.10
CA CYS A 136 -6.84 9.30 -6.95
C CYS A 136 -7.33 10.22 -8.08
N GLN A 137 -7.26 9.77 -9.34
CA GLN A 137 -7.75 10.56 -10.49
C GLN A 137 -9.26 10.81 -10.46
N ILE A 138 -10.06 9.90 -9.90
CA ILE A 138 -11.51 10.11 -9.71
C ILE A 138 -11.75 11.21 -8.66
N ILE A 139 -11.04 11.14 -7.53
CA ILE A 139 -11.12 12.14 -6.46
C ILE A 139 -10.73 13.52 -6.99
N GLU A 140 -9.62 13.64 -7.72
CA GLU A 140 -9.15 14.88 -8.32
C GLU A 140 -10.19 15.49 -9.26
N ARG A 141 -10.73 14.71 -10.20
CA ARG A 141 -11.75 15.17 -11.15
C ARG A 141 -13.00 15.67 -10.45
N LYS A 142 -13.47 14.93 -9.45
CA LYS A 142 -14.64 15.32 -8.65
C LYS A 142 -14.40 16.62 -7.90
N GLN A 143 -13.21 16.78 -7.31
CA GLN A 143 -12.82 17.96 -6.54
C GLN A 143 -12.33 19.11 -7.42
N LYS A 144 -12.31 18.95 -8.75
CA LYS A 144 -11.80 19.91 -9.73
C LYS A 144 -10.34 20.32 -9.47
N MET A 145 -9.55 19.34 -9.02
CA MET A 145 -8.11 19.49 -8.83
C MET A 145 -7.38 19.32 -10.16
N GLU A 146 -6.16 19.83 -10.25
CA GLU A 146 -5.26 19.51 -11.35
C GLU A 146 -4.93 18.01 -11.34
N SER A 147 -4.78 17.40 -12.51
CA SER A 147 -4.46 15.97 -12.63
C SER A 147 -3.10 15.67 -12.02
N GLY A 148 -3.04 14.68 -11.11
CA GLY A 148 -1.84 14.32 -10.37
C GLY A 148 -1.44 15.30 -9.25
N SER A 149 -2.35 16.18 -8.81
CA SER A 149 -2.10 17.15 -7.74
C SER A 149 -2.56 16.71 -6.35
N LEU A 150 -3.34 15.61 -6.25
CA LEU A 150 -3.68 15.03 -4.96
C LEU A 150 -2.39 14.49 -4.31
N PRO A 151 -2.01 14.96 -3.10
CA PRO A 151 -0.88 14.40 -2.39
C PRO A 151 -1.06 12.90 -2.15
N ARG A 152 -0.10 12.11 -2.63
CA ARG A 152 -0.06 10.66 -2.48
C ARG A 152 1.13 10.26 -1.63
N TYR A 153 0.89 9.38 -0.66
CA TYR A 153 1.91 8.88 0.24
C TYR A 153 1.86 7.37 0.25
N PHE A 154 3.01 6.74 0.05
CA PHE A 154 3.17 5.30 0.09
C PHE A 154 3.93 4.96 1.37
N GLN A 155 3.34 4.15 2.22
CA GLN A 155 4.03 3.59 3.38
C GLN A 155 3.55 2.18 3.57
N ASP A 156 4.41 1.24 3.23
CA ASP A 156 4.17 -0.15 3.54
C ASP A 156 5.16 -0.58 4.62
N PRO A 157 4.73 -1.33 5.65
CA PRO A 157 5.64 -2.23 6.35
C PRO A 157 6.18 -3.38 5.48
N ALA A 158 5.82 -3.50 4.19
CA ALA A 158 6.10 -4.65 3.33
C ALA A 158 6.59 -4.37 1.89
N PHE A 159 6.97 -3.14 1.50
CA PHE A 159 7.58 -2.95 0.18
C PHE A 159 8.99 -3.55 0.16
N GLU A 160 9.22 -4.45 -0.80
CA GLU A 160 10.58 -4.91 -1.10
C GLU A 160 11.34 -3.82 -1.88
N ILE A 161 12.67 -3.93 -1.92
CA ILE A 161 13.51 -2.89 -2.53
C ILE A 161 13.21 -2.66 -4.02
N GLU A 162 12.76 -3.70 -4.73
CA GLU A 162 12.29 -3.63 -6.11
C GLU A 162 11.06 -2.71 -6.24
N GLU A 163 10.09 -2.85 -5.34
CA GLU A 163 8.85 -2.09 -5.35
C GLU A 163 9.10 -0.64 -4.95
N GLU A 164 9.88 -0.40 -3.90
CA GLU A 164 10.33 0.95 -3.54
C GLU A 164 11.08 1.62 -4.70
N HIS A 165 11.91 0.86 -5.42
CA HIS A 165 12.62 1.38 -6.60
C HIS A 165 11.65 1.78 -7.71
N ILE A 166 10.65 0.95 -8.03
CA ILE A 166 9.62 1.28 -9.03
C ILE A 166 8.85 2.53 -8.60
N LEU A 167 8.37 2.58 -7.35
CA LEU A 167 7.59 3.70 -6.82
C LEU A 167 8.38 5.00 -6.88
N GLN A 168 9.59 5.04 -6.32
CA GLN A 168 10.36 6.28 -6.19
C GLN A 168 11.07 6.67 -7.49
N ASN A 169 11.75 5.73 -8.16
CA ASN A 169 12.67 6.05 -9.26
C ASN A 169 12.00 5.96 -10.64
N VAL A 170 10.95 5.16 -10.80
CA VAL A 170 10.25 5.00 -12.09
C VAL A 170 8.98 5.85 -12.13
N LEU A 171 8.13 5.75 -11.10
CA LEU A 171 6.83 6.40 -11.04
C LEU A 171 6.88 7.80 -10.38
N GLY A 172 7.94 8.11 -9.63
CA GLY A 172 8.13 9.41 -8.99
C GLY A 172 7.26 9.62 -7.76
N GLU A 173 6.84 8.54 -7.11
CA GLU A 173 6.00 8.56 -5.93
C GLU A 173 6.79 8.87 -4.65
N LYS A 174 6.08 9.43 -3.67
CA LYS A 174 6.64 9.69 -2.35
C LYS A 174 6.40 8.48 -1.43
N VAL A 175 7.45 7.66 -1.28
CA VAL A 175 7.50 6.63 -0.23
C VAL A 175 8.00 7.26 1.08
N ILE A 176 7.28 7.03 2.18
CA ILE A 176 7.58 7.54 3.53
C ILE A 176 7.75 6.38 4.51
N GLN A 177 8.46 6.61 5.60
CA GLN A 177 8.84 5.57 6.55
C GLN A 177 7.78 5.37 7.65
N HIS A 178 7.64 4.15 8.15
CA HIS A 178 6.78 3.90 9.31
C HIS A 178 7.28 4.66 10.54
N PRO A 179 6.40 5.35 11.32
CA PRO A 179 4.93 5.38 11.24
C PRO A 179 4.32 6.62 10.56
N GLU A 180 5.08 7.39 9.76
CA GLU A 180 4.70 8.72 9.25
C GLU A 180 3.33 8.78 8.55
N ALA A 181 2.97 7.79 7.74
CA ALA A 181 1.66 7.75 7.07
C ALA A 181 0.50 7.68 8.05
N THR A 182 0.71 7.05 9.20
CA THR A 182 -0.30 6.99 10.27
C THR A 182 -0.63 8.38 10.81
N GLU A 183 0.32 9.32 10.75
CA GLU A 183 0.14 10.71 11.18
C GLU A 183 -0.52 11.59 10.11
N LEU A 184 -0.54 11.12 8.85
CA LEU A 184 -1.17 11.82 7.73
C LEU A 184 -2.64 11.43 7.53
N ILE A 185 -3.10 10.36 8.18
CA ILE A 185 -4.47 9.86 8.09
C ILE A 185 -5.40 10.66 9.00
N ASP A 186 -6.42 11.28 8.41
CA ASP A 186 -7.47 12.02 9.11
C ASP A 186 -8.85 11.84 8.42
N GLU A 187 -9.89 12.53 8.91
CA GLU A 187 -11.25 12.47 8.35
C GLU A 187 -11.40 13.01 6.91
N HIS A 188 -10.30 13.50 6.32
CA HIS A 188 -10.16 13.95 4.94
C HIS A 188 -9.17 13.07 4.14
N SER A 189 -8.79 11.91 4.65
CA SER A 189 -7.93 10.96 3.93
C SER A 189 -8.72 9.92 3.16
N PHE A 190 -8.20 9.56 1.99
CA PHE A 190 -8.49 8.30 1.32
C PHE A 190 -7.36 7.31 1.62
N VAL A 191 -7.70 6.15 2.17
CA VAL A 191 -6.71 5.11 2.48
C VAL A 191 -6.97 3.85 1.65
N PHE A 192 -5.91 3.37 1.00
CA PHE A 192 -5.90 2.12 0.25
C PHE A 192 -4.95 1.15 0.93
N GLY A 193 -5.45 -0.01 1.33
CA GLY A 193 -4.75 -0.93 2.23
C GLY A 193 -5.28 -2.35 2.11
N ILE A 194 -5.26 -2.87 0.89
CA ILE A 194 -5.79 -4.19 0.52
C ILE A 194 -4.93 -5.35 0.99
N HIS A 195 -3.71 -5.08 1.48
CA HIS A 195 -2.82 -6.12 1.98
C HIS A 195 -2.09 -5.69 3.28
N ILE A 196 -2.78 -4.99 4.18
CA ILE A 196 -2.21 -4.63 5.49
C ILE A 196 -2.33 -5.81 6.47
N PRO A 197 -1.23 -6.25 7.13
CA PRO A 197 -1.31 -7.18 8.25
C PRO A 197 -2.26 -6.66 9.33
N TRP A 198 -3.11 -7.53 9.88
CA TRP A 198 -4.16 -7.11 10.83
C TRP A 198 -3.64 -6.38 12.07
N SER A 199 -2.45 -6.74 12.55
CA SER A 199 -1.77 -6.05 13.63
C SER A 199 -1.40 -4.60 13.26
N SER A 200 -0.90 -4.39 12.03
CA SER A 200 -0.60 -3.06 11.49
C SER A 200 -1.87 -2.25 11.28
N LEU A 201 -2.92 -2.85 10.70
CA LEU A 201 -4.23 -2.21 10.52
C LEU A 201 -4.79 -1.72 11.85
N ALA A 202 -4.72 -2.56 12.88
CA ALA A 202 -5.16 -2.24 14.23
C ALA A 202 -4.40 -1.05 14.82
N ASN A 203 -3.08 -1.00 14.66
CA ASN A 203 -2.27 0.10 15.15
C ASN A 203 -2.52 1.42 14.39
N ILE A 204 -2.90 1.33 13.11
CA ILE A 204 -3.13 2.51 12.28
C ILE A 204 -4.49 3.13 12.59
N PHE A 205 -5.56 2.34 12.63
CA PHE A 205 -6.92 2.87 12.76
C PHE A 205 -7.48 2.89 14.17
N PHE A 206 -7.01 2.03 15.08
CA PHE A 206 -7.67 1.82 16.37
C PHE A 206 -6.85 2.32 17.57
N THR A 207 -6.09 3.39 17.37
CA THR A 207 -5.28 4.07 18.39
C THR A 207 -5.88 5.40 18.85
N GLY A 208 -7.20 5.60 18.64
CA GLY A 208 -7.91 6.81 19.05
C GLY A 208 -7.69 8.02 18.15
N ARG A 209 -7.19 7.80 16.94
CA ARG A 209 -7.01 8.81 15.90
C ARG A 209 -8.30 8.98 15.07
N PRO A 210 -8.48 10.10 14.34
CA PRO A 210 -9.55 10.22 13.39
C PRO A 210 -9.48 9.11 12.34
N HIS A 211 -10.64 8.59 11.95
CA HIS A 211 -10.73 7.57 10.92
C HIS A 211 -10.74 8.20 9.53
N PRO A 212 -10.15 7.55 8.51
CA PRO A 212 -10.22 8.03 7.15
C PRO A 212 -11.65 8.11 6.66
N GLN A 213 -11.93 9.05 5.75
CA GLN A 213 -13.25 9.14 5.14
C GLN A 213 -13.60 7.92 4.30
N ILE A 214 -12.57 7.35 3.67
CA ILE A 214 -12.67 6.14 2.86
C ILE A 214 -11.50 5.25 3.20
N PHE A 215 -11.81 3.99 3.44
CA PHE A 215 -10.85 2.92 3.47
C PHE A 215 -11.26 1.85 2.45
N ILE A 216 -10.34 1.48 1.56
CA ILE A 216 -10.49 0.32 0.67
C ILE A 216 -9.40 -0.65 1.07
N GLY A 217 -9.80 -1.79 1.63
CA GLY A 217 -8.85 -2.77 2.10
C GLY A 217 -9.50 -4.03 2.65
N ASN A 218 -8.81 -4.67 3.58
CA ASN A 218 -9.28 -5.87 4.25
C ASN A 218 -10.60 -5.65 5.01
N SER A 219 -11.46 -6.69 5.10
CA SER A 219 -12.72 -6.61 5.85
C SER A 219 -12.48 -6.29 7.33
N ILE A 220 -13.23 -5.31 7.86
CA ILE A 220 -13.17 -4.89 9.26
C ILE A 220 -14.48 -5.33 9.94
N GLU A 221 -14.45 -6.47 10.64
CA GLU A 221 -15.59 -6.99 11.40
C GLU A 221 -15.18 -7.45 12.81
N ILE A 222 -15.97 -7.16 13.83
CA ILE A 222 -15.55 -7.44 15.22
C ILE A 222 -15.60 -8.95 15.57
N GLY A 223 -16.40 -9.73 14.85
CA GLY A 223 -16.65 -11.15 15.17
C GLY A 223 -15.56 -12.11 14.67
N MET A 224 -15.38 -12.21 13.35
CA MET A 224 -14.50 -13.19 12.69
C MET A 224 -13.50 -12.55 11.72
N SER A 225 -13.30 -11.22 11.78
CA SER A 225 -12.24 -10.59 10.97
C SER A 225 -10.88 -10.71 11.63
N GLY A 226 -9.83 -10.31 10.91
CA GLY A 226 -8.50 -10.27 11.50
C GLY A 226 -8.31 -9.24 12.61
N ILE A 227 -9.27 -8.33 12.86
CA ILE A 227 -9.27 -7.52 14.10
C ILE A 227 -9.44 -8.42 15.34
N ALA A 228 -10.33 -9.42 15.27
CA ALA A 228 -10.49 -10.38 16.35
C ALA A 228 -9.18 -11.18 16.56
N CYS A 229 -8.48 -11.51 15.47
CA CYS A 229 -7.15 -12.13 15.54
C CYS A 229 -6.12 -11.21 16.21
N ALA A 230 -6.11 -9.90 15.89
CA ALA A 230 -5.19 -8.94 16.51
C ALA A 230 -5.46 -8.75 18.01
N ILE A 231 -6.74 -8.69 18.42
CA ILE A 231 -7.15 -8.66 19.83
C ILE A 231 -6.71 -9.95 20.54
N ALA A 232 -6.97 -11.11 19.92
CA ALA A 232 -6.61 -12.40 20.48
C ALA A 232 -5.11 -12.57 20.63
N ASP A 233 -4.30 -12.16 19.63
CA ASP A 233 -2.83 -12.21 19.70
C ASP A 233 -2.31 -11.40 20.89
N LYS A 234 -2.77 -10.15 21.05
CA LYS A 234 -2.40 -9.31 22.20
C LYS A 234 -2.76 -9.96 23.53
N TYR A 235 -3.99 -10.48 23.64
CA TYR A 235 -4.44 -11.14 24.87
C TYR A 235 -3.64 -12.40 25.20
N ILE A 236 -3.38 -13.26 24.19
CA ILE A 236 -2.56 -14.46 24.34
C ILE A 236 -1.15 -14.08 24.83
N ARG A 237 -0.52 -13.07 24.20
CA ARG A 237 0.81 -12.60 24.60
C ARG A 237 0.82 -12.10 26.05
N GLN A 238 -0.15 -11.29 26.45
CA GLN A 238 -0.28 -10.81 27.83
C GLN A 238 -0.38 -11.97 28.83
N VAL A 239 -1.23 -12.97 28.55
CA VAL A 239 -1.41 -14.14 29.43
C VAL A 239 -0.09 -14.93 29.59
N TYR A 240 0.66 -15.11 28.50
CA TYR A 240 1.88 -15.91 28.54
C TYR A 240 3.11 -15.16 29.05
N LEU A 241 3.22 -13.86 28.77
CA LEU A 241 4.39 -13.04 29.14
C LEU A 241 4.23 -12.39 30.52
N ASP A 242 3.03 -11.88 30.80
CA ASP A 242 2.77 -11.07 31.99
C ASP A 242 1.97 -11.84 33.05
N HIS A 243 1.49 -13.04 32.72
CA HIS A 243 0.64 -13.88 33.57
C HIS A 243 -0.67 -13.21 34.03
N GLU A 244 -1.11 -12.16 33.33
CA GLU A 244 -2.37 -11.45 33.59
C GLU A 244 -3.49 -12.04 32.72
N THR A 245 -4.59 -12.44 33.36
CA THR A 245 -5.74 -13.10 32.71
C THR A 245 -6.93 -12.16 32.51
N THR A 246 -6.86 -10.96 33.06
CA THR A 246 -7.80 -9.88 32.78
C THR A 246 -7.29 -9.09 31.59
N PRO A 247 -8.09 -8.83 30.53
CA PRO A 247 -7.65 -8.01 29.42
C PRO A 247 -7.17 -6.63 29.89
N GLY A 248 -5.96 -6.24 29.48
CA GLY A 248 -5.41 -4.91 29.75
C GLY A 248 -6.19 -3.79 29.06
N GLU A 249 -5.95 -2.56 29.52
CA GLU A 249 -6.62 -1.36 29.00
C GLU A 249 -6.37 -1.17 27.50
N ASP A 250 -5.19 -1.53 27.00
CA ASP A 250 -4.87 -1.41 25.57
C ASP A 250 -5.70 -2.37 24.71
N ILE A 251 -6.03 -3.57 25.21
CA ILE A 251 -6.90 -4.55 24.53
C ILE A 251 -8.36 -4.06 24.54
N ILE A 252 -8.81 -3.53 25.69
CA ILE A 252 -10.16 -2.96 25.84
C ILE A 252 -10.34 -1.77 24.90
N GLU A 253 -9.36 -0.87 24.85
CA GLU A 253 -9.38 0.30 23.98
C GLU A 253 -9.34 -0.10 22.50
N LEU A 254 -8.53 -1.09 22.13
CA LEU A 254 -8.47 -1.62 20.76
C LEU A 254 -9.86 -2.05 20.28
N ARG A 255 -10.56 -2.84 21.11
CA ARG A 255 -11.90 -3.31 20.82
C ARG A 255 -12.88 -2.15 20.71
N ARG A 256 -12.83 -1.20 21.64
CA ARG A 256 -13.72 -0.03 21.64
C ARG A 256 -13.56 0.81 20.38
N GLN A 257 -12.34 1.01 19.91
CA GLN A 257 -12.05 1.77 18.69
C GLN A 257 -12.49 1.02 17.43
N ALA A 258 -12.29 -0.29 17.36
CA ALA A 258 -12.85 -1.11 16.30
C ALA A 258 -14.39 -1.04 16.25
N GLU A 259 -15.05 -1.07 17.41
CA GLU A 259 -16.49 -0.85 17.55
C GLU A 259 -16.92 0.53 17.05
N LEU A 260 -16.19 1.59 17.40
CA LEU A 260 -16.45 2.91 16.87
C LEU A 260 -16.31 2.97 15.35
N PHE A 261 -15.25 2.38 14.79
CA PHE A 261 -15.02 2.37 13.35
C PHE A 261 -16.15 1.67 12.59
N VAL A 262 -16.54 0.47 13.02
CA VAL A 262 -17.61 -0.31 12.37
C VAL A 262 -18.95 0.41 12.48
N ASN A 263 -19.23 1.06 13.61
CA ASN A 263 -20.48 1.79 13.80
C ASN A 263 -20.51 3.14 13.07
N SER A 264 -19.36 3.76 12.80
CA SER A 264 -19.28 5.06 12.11
C SER A 264 -19.19 4.95 10.59
N HIS A 265 -18.90 3.78 10.03
CA HIS A 265 -18.72 3.58 8.60
C HIS A 265 -19.74 2.59 8.02
N SER A 266 -20.25 2.90 6.83
CA SER A 266 -20.97 1.92 6.03
C SER A 266 -19.97 0.99 5.35
N CYS A 267 -20.10 -0.32 5.57
CA CYS A 267 -19.25 -1.32 4.92
C CYS A 267 -19.89 -1.79 3.60
N THR A 268 -19.06 -2.11 2.61
CA THR A 268 -19.49 -2.66 1.33
C THR A 268 -18.51 -3.74 0.93
N TYR A 269 -19.00 -4.98 0.82
CA TYR A 269 -18.19 -6.13 0.40
C TYR A 269 -18.21 -6.27 -1.12
N LEU A 270 -17.03 -6.49 -1.70
CA LEU A 270 -16.83 -6.62 -3.14
C LEU A 270 -17.01 -8.07 -3.66
N SER A 271 -17.26 -9.02 -2.75
CA SER A 271 -17.40 -10.45 -3.04
C SER A 271 -18.85 -10.92 -3.30
N GLU A 272 -19.84 -10.04 -3.12
CA GLU A 272 -21.24 -10.39 -3.35
C GLU A 272 -21.66 -9.93 -4.75
N GLY A 273 -21.75 -10.91 -5.65
CA GLY A 273 -22.57 -10.76 -6.84
C GLY A 273 -24.04 -10.71 -6.44
N VAL A 274 -24.72 -9.67 -6.92
CA VAL A 274 -26.20 -9.51 -7.02
C VAL A 274 -26.98 -9.43 -5.70
N ASP A 275 -27.48 -8.23 -5.41
CA ASP A 275 -28.93 -7.99 -5.46
C ASP A 275 -29.15 -6.58 -6.05
N GLU A 276 -29.52 -6.53 -7.33
CA GLU A 276 -29.89 -5.29 -8.03
C GLU A 276 -31.26 -4.74 -7.60
N ASP A 277 -31.94 -5.36 -6.63
CA ASP A 277 -33.34 -5.06 -6.29
C ASP A 277 -33.58 -4.50 -4.86
N ALA A 278 -32.53 -4.13 -4.11
CA ALA A 278 -32.72 -3.54 -2.78
C ALA A 278 -32.54 -2.01 -2.77
N ASP A 279 -33.69 -1.34 -2.79
CA ASP A 279 -33.97 0.01 -2.29
C ASP A 279 -33.80 1.20 -3.24
N ASP A 280 -34.63 1.15 -4.28
CA ASP A 280 -35.35 2.30 -4.86
C ASP A 280 -36.53 2.75 -3.96
N GLN A 281 -36.43 2.60 -2.62
CA GLN A 281 -37.48 2.96 -1.67
C GLN A 281 -36.96 3.79 -0.51
N HIS A 282 -36.83 5.10 -0.74
CA HIS A 282 -37.35 6.18 0.13
C HIS A 282 -36.67 7.52 -0.20
N PHE A 283 -37.11 8.13 -1.30
CA PHE A 283 -37.20 9.58 -1.39
C PHE A 283 -38.63 9.94 -1.76
N GLY A 284 -39.49 10.00 -0.73
CA GLY A 284 -40.85 10.52 -0.84
C GLY A 284 -40.97 11.83 -0.06
N THR A 285 -41.11 12.93 -0.82
CA THR A 285 -41.64 14.27 -0.50
C THR A 285 -41.09 15.03 0.70
#